data_AF-A0A962GFM5-F1
#
_entry.id   AF-A0A962GFM5-F1
#
_cell.length_a   1.000
_cell.length_b   1.000
_cell.length_c   1.000
_cell.angle_alpha   90.00
_cell.angle_beta   90.00
_cell.angle_gamma   90.00
#
_symmetry.space_group_name_H-M   'P 1'
#
loop_
_entity.id
_entity.type
_entity.pdbx_description
1 polymer ?
#
loop_
_entity_poly.entity_id
_entity_poly.type
_entity_poly.pdbx_seq_one_letter_code
_entity_poly.pdbx_strand_id
1 'polypeptide(L)'
;WHKLREDPVLQFMIVALAFYGMSTFEGPLMSIRAVNSLSHYTDWTIGHVHSGALGWVGFISFGALYYLVPRLWGRERLYSTKLVSMHLWIATIGIVFYIAAMWVSGIMQGLMWRSYNDMGFLEYSFVESVMAMKPFYMIRVLGGLLYLTGALIMVYNFWKTIRGDVNEKEQQLLSQGATA
;
A
#
# COMPACT_ATOMS: atom_id res chain seq x y z
N TRP A 1 0.56 -20.63 -8.48
CA TRP A 1 0.04 -20.32 -7.13
C TRP A 1 0.82 -20.98 -5.98
N HIS A 2 1.35 -22.20 -6.09
CA HIS A 2 2.19 -22.78 -5.01
C HIS A 2 3.41 -21.92 -4.66
N LYS A 3 4.14 -21.39 -5.67
CA LYS A 3 5.29 -20.48 -5.49
C LYS A 3 4.96 -19.19 -4.72
N LEU A 4 3.69 -18.81 -4.65
CA LEU A 4 3.26 -17.62 -3.92
C LEU A 4 3.44 -17.78 -2.40
N ARG A 5 3.48 -19.00 -1.88
CA ARG A 5 3.71 -19.25 -0.45
C ARG A 5 5.19 -19.20 -0.08
N GLU A 6 6.06 -19.37 -1.07
CA GLU A 6 7.49 -19.58 -0.88
C GLU A 6 8.31 -18.32 -1.23
N ASP A 7 7.91 -17.60 -2.28
CA ASP A 7 8.66 -16.45 -2.78
C ASP A 7 7.96 -15.11 -2.45
N PRO A 8 8.45 -14.36 -1.45
CA PRO A 8 7.88 -13.06 -1.10
C PRO A 8 8.09 -11.99 -2.18
N VAL A 9 9.07 -12.14 -3.08
CA VAL A 9 9.25 -11.23 -4.23
C VAL A 9 8.11 -11.40 -5.23
N LEU A 10 7.71 -12.65 -5.48
CA LEU A 10 6.55 -12.94 -6.32
C LEU A 10 5.24 -12.46 -5.66
N GLN A 11 5.14 -12.54 -4.32
CA GLN A 11 4.00 -11.98 -3.60
C GLN A 11 3.85 -10.47 -3.86
N PHE A 12 4.93 -9.69 -3.81
CA PHE A 12 4.88 -8.26 -4.16
C PHE A 12 4.27 -8.01 -5.54
N MET A 13 4.72 -8.75 -6.56
CA MET A 13 4.24 -8.57 -7.93
C MET A 13 2.75 -8.90 -8.08
N ILE A 14 2.28 -9.94 -7.39
CA ILE A 14 0.87 -10.35 -7.45
C ILE A 14 -0.03 -9.39 -6.68
N VAL A 15 0.39 -8.94 -5.49
CA VAL A 15 -0.35 -7.91 -4.74
C VAL A 15 -0.39 -6.60 -5.53
N ALA A 16 0.70 -6.24 -6.22
CA ALA A 16 0.72 -5.09 -7.11
C ALA A 16 -0.35 -5.20 -8.21
N LEU A 17 -0.42 -6.34 -8.90
CA LEU A 17 -1.42 -6.62 -9.93
C LEU A 17 -2.86 -6.51 -9.39
N ALA A 18 -3.11 -6.94 -8.16
CA ALA A 18 -4.42 -6.79 -7.52
C ALA A 18 -4.79 -5.31 -7.34
N PHE A 19 -3.87 -4.48 -6.83
CA PHE A 19 -4.08 -3.03 -6.70
C PHE A 19 -4.18 -2.31 -8.05
N TYR A 20 -3.47 -2.79 -9.07
CA TYR A 20 -3.62 -2.29 -10.43
C TYR A 20 -5.02 -2.55 -10.96
N GLY A 21 -5.51 -3.79 -10.88
CA GLY A 21 -6.87 -4.14 -11.31
C GLY A 21 -7.93 -3.35 -10.55
N MET A 22 -7.75 -3.20 -9.24
CA MET A 22 -8.64 -2.40 -8.38
C MET A 22 -8.67 -0.92 -8.76
N SER A 23 -7.51 -0.26 -8.89
CA SER A 23 -7.43 1.17 -9.25
C SER A 23 -7.93 1.41 -10.67
N THR A 24 -7.57 0.56 -11.63
CA THR A 24 -8.05 0.66 -13.02
C THR A 24 -9.52 0.28 -13.19
N PHE A 25 -10.15 -0.36 -12.20
CA PHE A 25 -11.60 -0.49 -12.12
C PHE A 25 -12.26 0.74 -11.48
N GLU A 26 -11.69 1.24 -10.39
CA GLU A 26 -12.18 2.40 -9.65
C GLU A 26 -12.12 3.70 -10.48
N GLY A 27 -11.05 3.92 -11.23
CA GLY A 27 -10.87 5.12 -12.06
C GLY A 27 -12.01 5.34 -13.08
N PRO A 28 -12.35 4.33 -13.90
CA PRO A 28 -13.52 4.38 -14.77
C PRO A 28 -14.83 4.64 -14.02
N LEU A 29 -15.06 4.02 -12.86
CA LEU A 29 -16.24 4.32 -12.05
C LEU A 29 -16.29 5.79 -11.64
N MET A 30 -15.18 6.34 -11.16
CA MET A 30 -15.07 7.76 -10.77
C MET A 30 -15.18 8.73 -11.95
N SER A 31 -15.03 8.27 -13.19
CA SER A 31 -15.22 9.09 -14.40
C SER A 31 -16.70 9.21 -14.81
N ILE A 32 -17.59 8.37 -14.27
CA ILE A 32 -19.03 8.46 -14.50
C ILE A 32 -19.56 9.67 -13.75
N ARG A 33 -20.27 10.58 -14.44
CA ARG A 33 -20.76 11.86 -13.88
C ARG A 33 -21.47 11.70 -12.53
N ALA A 34 -22.33 10.69 -12.38
CA ALA A 34 -23.05 10.44 -11.14
C ALA A 34 -22.11 10.13 -9.97
N VAL A 35 -21.09 9.29 -10.18
CA VAL A 35 -20.08 8.95 -9.16
C VAL A 35 -19.14 10.12 -8.94
N ASN A 36 -18.71 10.78 -10.02
CA ASN A 36 -17.82 11.94 -9.96
C ASN A 36 -18.44 13.09 -9.16
N SER A 37 -19.76 13.26 -9.24
CA SER A 37 -20.47 14.25 -8.42
C SER A 37 -20.20 14.06 -6.92
N LEU A 38 -19.87 12.84 -6.47
CA LEU A 38 -19.53 12.48 -5.09
C LEU A 38 -18.02 12.43 -4.83
N SER A 39 -17.24 11.90 -5.76
CA SER A 39 -15.80 11.69 -5.57
C SER A 39 -14.93 12.93 -5.86
N HIS A 40 -15.45 13.88 -6.64
CA HIS A 40 -14.71 15.09 -6.99
C HIS A 40 -14.50 15.98 -5.77
N TYR A 41 -13.27 16.50 -5.62
CA TYR A 41 -12.82 17.32 -4.48
C TYR A 41 -12.80 16.63 -3.11
N THR A 42 -13.16 15.35 -3.03
CA THR A 42 -13.11 14.60 -1.77
C THR A 42 -11.86 13.75 -1.66
N ASP A 43 -11.60 13.27 -0.44
CA ASP A 43 -10.50 12.38 -0.11
C ASP A 43 -10.58 11.03 -0.85
N TRP A 44 -11.71 10.70 -1.49
CA TRP A 44 -11.82 9.52 -2.36
C TRP A 44 -10.79 9.59 -3.50
N THR A 45 -10.62 10.75 -4.14
CA THR A 45 -9.62 10.92 -5.20
C THR A 45 -8.21 10.62 -4.69
N ILE A 46 -7.90 11.01 -3.45
CA ILE A 46 -6.61 10.72 -2.81
C ILE A 46 -6.47 9.21 -2.53
N GLY A 47 -7.54 8.55 -2.10
CA GLY A 47 -7.59 7.09 -1.94
C GLY A 47 -7.29 6.35 -3.24
N HIS A 48 -7.93 6.77 -4.34
CA HIS A 48 -7.70 6.22 -5.68
C HIS A 48 -6.24 6.42 -6.15
N VAL A 49 -5.69 7.63 -5.96
CA VAL A 49 -4.29 7.90 -6.33
C VAL A 49 -3.35 6.99 -5.57
N HIS A 50 -3.54 6.80 -4.26
CA HIS A 50 -2.62 5.99 -3.45
C HIS A 50 -2.80 4.48 -3.67
N SER A 51 -4.01 4.00 -3.98
CA SER A 51 -4.23 2.61 -4.39
C SER A 51 -3.40 2.27 -5.64
N GLY A 52 -3.34 3.18 -6.61
CA GLY A 52 -2.47 3.05 -7.80
C GLY A 52 -0.99 3.32 -7.52
N ALA A 53 -0.65 4.40 -6.82
CA ALA A 53 0.74 4.81 -6.62
C ALA A 53 1.50 3.89 -5.67
N LEU A 54 0.94 3.60 -4.49
CA LEU A 54 1.60 2.76 -3.49
C LEU A 54 1.26 1.28 -3.68
N GLY A 55 -0.01 0.97 -3.96
CA GLY A 55 -0.47 -0.39 -4.12
C GLY A 55 0.01 -1.04 -5.42
N TRP A 56 -0.01 -0.33 -6.55
CA TRP A 56 0.50 -0.85 -7.82
C TRP A 56 1.96 -0.45 -8.07
N VAL A 57 2.24 0.83 -8.33
CA VAL A 57 3.57 1.30 -8.78
C VAL A 57 4.65 1.00 -7.74
N GLY A 58 4.37 1.26 -6.46
CA GLY A 58 5.29 0.96 -5.38
C GLY A 58 5.62 -0.52 -5.26
N PHE A 59 4.61 -1.39 -5.18
CA PHE A 59 4.83 -2.83 -5.00
C PHE A 59 5.47 -3.52 -6.20
N ILE A 60 5.11 -3.16 -7.45
CA ILE A 60 5.77 -3.74 -8.62
C ILE A 60 7.25 -3.31 -8.67
N SER A 61 7.53 -2.06 -8.29
CA SER A 61 8.91 -1.54 -8.21
C SER A 61 9.70 -2.21 -7.10
N PHE A 62 9.11 -2.42 -5.91
CA PHE A 62 9.77 -3.14 -4.82
C PHE A 62 10.09 -4.58 -5.21
N GLY A 63 9.14 -5.30 -5.81
CA GLY A 63 9.37 -6.66 -6.32
C GLY A 63 10.50 -6.70 -7.36
N ALA A 64 10.50 -5.77 -8.32
CA ALA A 64 11.56 -5.66 -9.31
C ALA A 64 12.94 -5.38 -8.67
N LEU A 65 13.01 -4.46 -7.70
CA LEU A 65 14.25 -4.14 -6.99
C LEU A 65 14.77 -5.32 -6.17
N TYR A 66 13.89 -6.03 -5.45
CA TYR A 66 14.29 -7.23 -4.71
C TYR A 66 14.88 -8.32 -5.60
N TYR A 67 14.41 -8.41 -6.85
CA TYR A 67 14.98 -9.31 -7.84
C TYR A 67 16.31 -8.81 -8.42
N LEU A 68 16.41 -7.50 -8.73
CA LEU A 68 17.53 -6.91 -9.46
C LEU A 68 18.75 -6.62 -8.58
N VAL A 69 18.56 -6.10 -7.36
CA VAL A 69 19.66 -5.67 -6.49
C VAL A 69 20.72 -6.74 -6.25
N PRO A 70 20.41 -8.00 -5.85
CA PRO A 70 21.46 -9.00 -5.68
C PRO A 70 22.21 -9.29 -6.99
N ARG A 71 21.53 -9.32 -8.13
CA ARG A 71 22.13 -9.59 -9.45
C ARG A 71 23.08 -8.50 -9.91
N LEU A 72 22.68 -7.24 -9.74
CA LEU A 72 23.50 -6.09 -10.12
C LEU A 72 24.78 -5.97 -9.29
N TRP A 73 24.75 -6.46 -8.04
CA TRP A 73 25.91 -6.49 -7.15
C TRP A 73 26.64 -7.85 -7.11
N GLY A 74 26.35 -8.76 -8.03
CA GLY A 74 27.03 -10.06 -8.12
C GLY A 74 26.81 -10.95 -6.89
N ARG A 75 25.68 -10.81 -6.20
CA ARG A 75 25.29 -11.59 -5.02
C ARG A 75 24.35 -12.72 -5.43
N GLU A 76 24.60 -13.91 -4.88
CA GLU A 76 23.76 -15.09 -5.13
C GLU A 76 22.33 -14.94 -4.57
N ARG A 77 22.17 -14.18 -3.48
CA ARG A 77 20.89 -13.98 -2.79
C ARG A 77 20.82 -12.66 -2.04
N LEU A 78 19.61 -12.29 -1.65
CA LEU A 78 19.35 -11.22 -0.68
C LEU A 78 19.83 -11.63 0.72
N TYR A 79 20.10 -10.63 1.56
CA TYR A 79 20.51 -10.85 2.95
C TYR A 79 19.46 -11.61 3.77
N SER A 80 18.19 -11.25 3.67
CA SER A 80 17.10 -11.97 4.36
C SER A 80 15.79 -11.94 3.60
N THR A 81 15.21 -13.12 3.31
CA THR A 81 13.89 -13.27 2.70
C THR A 81 12.76 -12.98 3.70
N LYS A 82 13.01 -13.23 4.99
CA LYS A 82 12.06 -12.89 6.07
C LYS A 82 11.82 -11.39 6.16
N LEU A 83 12.87 -10.57 5.99
CA LEU A 83 12.71 -9.11 5.94
C LEU A 83 11.92 -8.64 4.70
N VAL A 84 12.03 -9.35 3.58
CA VAL A 84 11.19 -9.08 2.40
C VAL A 84 9.72 -9.35 2.71
N SER A 85 9.42 -10.49 3.33
CA SER A 85 8.06 -10.84 3.78
C SER A 85 7.52 -9.84 4.80
N MET A 86 8.35 -9.40 5.75
CA MET A 86 7.98 -8.38 6.73
C MET A 86 7.67 -7.03 6.08
N HIS A 87 8.50 -6.59 5.12
CA HIS A 87 8.22 -5.40 4.32
C HIS A 87 6.86 -5.54 3.61
N LEU A 88 6.62 -6.65 2.92
CA LEU A 88 5.36 -6.89 2.21
C LEU A 88 4.16 -6.70 3.13
N TRP A 89 4.15 -7.37 4.29
CA TRP A 89 3.00 -7.32 5.20
C TRP A 89 2.80 -5.95 5.83
N ILE A 90 3.86 -5.32 6.31
CA ILE A 90 3.77 -3.97 6.90
C ILE A 90 3.27 -2.97 5.86
N ALA A 91 3.80 -3.00 4.65
CA ALA A 91 3.39 -2.10 3.59
C ALA A 91 1.97 -2.40 3.09
N THR A 92 1.57 -3.68 3.02
CA THR A 92 0.20 -4.09 2.64
C THR A 92 -0.82 -3.60 3.67
N ILE A 93 -0.57 -3.81 4.96
CA ILE A 93 -1.44 -3.29 6.04
C ILE A 93 -1.48 -1.76 5.99
N GLY A 94 -0.34 -1.12 5.80
CA GLY A 94 -0.24 0.34 5.68
C GLY A 94 -1.09 0.90 4.55
N ILE A 95 -1.01 0.33 3.34
CA ILE A 95 -1.80 0.81 2.21
C ILE A 95 -3.29 0.50 2.38
N VAL A 96 -3.66 -0.64 2.96
CA VAL A 96 -5.07 -0.98 3.24
C VAL A 96 -5.69 0.01 4.23
N PHE A 97 -4.99 0.39 5.30
CA PHE A 97 -5.47 1.44 6.20
C PHE A 97 -5.58 2.80 5.51
N TYR A 98 -4.62 3.13 4.65
CA TYR A 98 -4.64 4.38 3.91
C TYR A 98 -5.88 4.47 3.02
N ILE A 99 -6.11 3.49 2.14
CA ILE A 99 -7.22 3.51 1.19
C ILE A 99 -8.58 3.43 1.90
N ALA A 100 -8.70 2.61 2.96
CA ALA A 100 -9.94 2.49 3.71
C ALA A 100 -10.33 3.82 4.38
N ALA A 101 -9.36 4.51 4.98
CA ALA A 101 -9.61 5.82 5.56
C ALA A 101 -10.04 6.87 4.52
N MET A 102 -9.41 6.86 3.34
CA MET A 102 -9.71 7.79 2.25
C MET A 102 -11.05 7.54 1.58
N TRP A 103 -11.48 6.28 1.47
CA TRP A 103 -12.83 5.97 1.01
C TRP A 103 -13.90 6.45 1.97
N VAL A 104 -13.75 6.14 3.27
CA VAL A 104 -14.76 6.53 4.27
C VAL A 104 -14.83 8.06 4.37
N SER A 105 -13.68 8.73 4.49
CA SER A 105 -13.66 10.21 4.51
C SER A 105 -14.17 10.83 3.21
N GLY A 106 -13.82 10.28 2.05
CA GLY A 106 -14.26 10.80 0.77
C GLY A 106 -15.76 10.70 0.56
N ILE A 107 -16.37 9.56 0.89
CA ILE A 107 -17.83 9.38 0.87
C ILE A 107 -18.48 10.32 1.88
N MET A 108 -17.95 10.41 3.11
CA MET A 108 -18.52 11.25 4.15
C MET A 108 -18.48 12.74 3.79
N GLN A 109 -17.36 13.25 3.26
CA GLN A 109 -17.26 14.63 2.73
C GLN A 109 -18.30 14.87 1.66
N GLY A 110 -18.35 13.99 0.66
CA GLY A 110 -19.25 14.13 -0.46
C GLY A 110 -20.71 14.17 -0.01
N LEU A 111 -21.11 13.31 0.94
CA LEU A 111 -22.46 13.28 1.51
C LEU A 111 -22.75 14.52 2.36
N MET A 112 -21.84 14.93 3.25
CA MET A 112 -22.03 16.11 4.10
C MET A 112 -22.21 17.39 3.26
N TRP A 113 -21.43 17.56 2.18
CA TRP A 113 -21.51 18.74 1.31
C TRP A 113 -22.78 18.82 0.44
N ARG A 114 -23.53 17.72 0.33
CA ARG A 114 -24.81 17.68 -0.41
C ARG A 114 -26.02 17.40 0.48
N SER A 115 -25.84 17.38 1.80
CA SER A 115 -26.93 17.09 2.72
C SER A 115 -27.79 18.33 2.90
N TYR A 116 -29.09 18.19 2.63
CA TYR A 116 -30.08 19.24 2.83
C TYR A 116 -31.06 18.78 3.91
N ASN A 117 -31.41 19.67 4.82
CA ASN A 117 -32.45 19.41 5.82
C ASN A 117 -33.86 19.52 5.20
N ASP A 118 -34.88 19.20 6.00
CA ASP A 118 -36.29 19.23 5.56
C ASP A 118 -36.76 20.62 5.08
N MET A 119 -36.04 21.69 5.45
CA MET A 119 -36.30 23.06 5.04
C MET A 119 -35.53 23.48 3.77
N GLY A 120 -34.73 22.58 3.19
CA GLY A 120 -33.93 22.84 1.98
C GLY A 120 -32.65 23.62 2.21
N PHE A 121 -32.22 23.83 3.48
CA PHE A 121 -30.92 24.42 3.79
C PHE A 121 -29.84 23.33 3.88
N LEU A 122 -28.57 23.72 3.63
CA LEU A 122 -27.44 22.83 3.86
C LEU A 122 -27.38 22.43 5.35
N GLU A 123 -27.32 21.13 5.60
CA GLU A 123 -27.37 20.57 6.95
C GLU A 123 -26.04 20.78 7.70
N TYR A 124 -24.91 20.70 6.99
CA TYR A 124 -23.57 20.82 7.55
C TYR A 124 -22.83 22.02 6.99
N SER A 125 -22.16 22.76 7.86
CA SER A 125 -21.14 23.72 7.46
C SER A 125 -19.88 23.03 6.95
N PHE A 126 -19.09 23.74 6.15
CA PHE A 126 -17.82 23.21 5.67
C PHE A 126 -16.86 22.85 6.82
N VAL A 127 -16.82 23.67 7.88
CA VAL A 127 -15.94 23.44 9.03
C VAL A 127 -16.30 22.14 9.76
N GLU A 128 -17.58 21.81 9.90
CA GLU A 128 -18.02 20.54 10.49
C GLU A 128 -17.53 19.34 9.67
N SER A 129 -17.59 19.43 8.34
CA SER A 129 -17.05 18.37 7.47
C SER A 129 -15.54 18.19 7.67
N VAL A 130 -14.77 19.28 7.82
CA VAL A 130 -13.32 19.23 8.08
C VAL A 130 -13.03 18.61 9.45
N MET A 131 -13.79 18.97 10.49
CA MET A 131 -13.63 18.39 11.82
C MET A 131 -13.92 16.89 11.82
N ALA A 132 -14.95 16.46 11.11
CA ALA A 132 -15.32 15.06 10.98
C ALA A 132 -14.24 14.22 10.26
N MET A 133 -13.39 14.84 9.42
CA MET A 133 -12.30 14.13 8.74
C MET A 133 -11.05 13.87 9.58
N LYS A 134 -10.85 14.56 10.70
CA LYS A 134 -9.62 14.47 11.51
C LYS A 134 -9.21 13.03 11.87
N PRO A 135 -10.10 12.13 12.31
CA PRO A 135 -9.73 10.76 12.63
C PRO A 135 -9.16 10.01 11.41
N PHE A 136 -9.73 10.23 10.22
CA PHE A 136 -9.28 9.59 8.98
C PHE A 136 -7.92 10.10 8.54
N TYR A 137 -7.61 11.37 8.78
CA TYR A 137 -6.25 11.90 8.54
C TYR A 137 -5.22 11.26 9.46
N MET A 138 -5.56 10.94 10.70
CA MET A 138 -4.66 10.23 11.60
C MET A 138 -4.40 8.80 11.11
N ILE A 139 -5.46 8.09 10.69
CA ILE A 139 -5.33 6.72 10.13
C ILE A 139 -4.51 6.74 8.84
N ARG A 140 -4.70 7.75 7.98
CA ARG A 140 -3.91 7.95 6.77
C ARG A 140 -2.42 8.09 7.07
N VAL A 141 -2.06 8.95 8.03
CA VAL A 141 -0.67 9.14 8.45
C VAL A 141 -0.10 7.85 9.01
N LEU A 142 -0.85 7.14 9.86
CA LEU A 142 -0.42 5.84 10.39
C LEU A 142 -0.16 4.83 9.26
N GLY A 143 -1.09 4.70 8.30
CA GLY A 143 -0.93 3.82 7.15
C GLY A 143 0.28 4.18 6.29
N GLY A 144 0.50 5.47 6.04
CA GLY A 144 1.68 5.97 5.32
C GLY A 144 3.00 5.69 6.07
N LEU A 145 3.02 5.85 7.39
CA LEU A 145 4.19 5.55 8.22
C LEU A 145 4.52 4.05 8.25
N LEU A 146 3.50 3.18 8.27
CA LEU A 146 3.71 1.74 8.12
C LEU A 146 4.35 1.44 6.75
N TYR A 147 3.80 1.98 5.67
CA TYR A 147 4.35 1.80 4.33
C TYR A 147 5.82 2.28 4.23
N LEU A 148 6.12 3.47 4.78
CA LEU A 148 7.47 4.01 4.84
C LEU A 148 8.41 3.13 5.67
N THR A 149 7.95 2.62 6.81
CA THR A 149 8.72 1.68 7.64
C THR A 149 9.07 0.41 6.86
N GLY A 150 8.12 -0.09 6.06
CA GLY A 150 8.36 -1.14 5.07
C GLY A 150 9.53 -0.82 4.12
N ALA A 151 9.51 0.36 3.51
CA ALA A 151 10.58 0.80 2.62
C ALA A 151 11.94 0.94 3.34
N LEU A 152 11.96 1.38 4.60
CA LEU A 152 13.18 1.42 5.41
C LEU A 152 13.76 0.02 5.67
N ILE A 153 12.90 -0.98 5.90
CA ILE A 153 13.31 -2.40 6.01
C ILE A 153 13.95 -2.88 4.70
N MET A 154 13.40 -2.48 3.54
CA MET A 154 13.99 -2.77 2.23
C MET A 154 15.39 -2.18 2.10
N VAL A 155 15.55 -0.88 2.42
CA VAL A 155 16.84 -0.19 2.36
C VAL A 155 17.88 -0.90 3.23
N TYR A 156 17.51 -1.28 4.45
CA TYR A 156 18.39 -2.04 5.34
C TYR A 156 18.78 -3.40 4.75
N ASN A 157 17.83 -4.13 4.18
CA ASN A 157 18.08 -5.44 3.56
C ASN A 157 19.03 -5.30 2.35
N PHE A 158 18.82 -4.29 1.50
CA PHE A 158 19.71 -4.00 0.38
C PHE A 158 21.10 -3.61 0.82
N TRP A 159 21.23 -2.75 1.84
CA TRP A 159 22.53 -2.35 2.37
C TRP A 159 23.34 -3.55 2.89
N LYS A 160 22.70 -4.45 3.63
CA LYS A 160 23.32 -5.72 4.07
C LYS A 160 23.71 -6.63 2.90
N THR A 161 22.83 -6.75 1.91
CA THR A 161 23.09 -7.53 0.69
C THR A 161 24.29 -7.00 -0.08
N ILE A 162 24.37 -5.69 -0.27
CA ILE A 162 25.46 -5.02 -1.00
C ILE A 162 26.79 -5.18 -0.27
N ARG A 163 26.80 -5.14 1.06
CA ARG A 163 27.99 -5.42 1.88
C ARG A 163 28.44 -6.88 1.80
N GLY A 164 27.52 -7.80 1.53
CA GLY A 164 27.81 -9.23 1.47
C GLY A 164 27.62 -9.94 2.80
N ASP A 165 26.96 -9.28 3.73
CA ASP A 165 26.59 -9.90 4.98
C ASP A 165 25.62 -11.04 4.67
N VAL A 166 25.72 -12.12 5.44
CA VAL A 166 24.85 -13.28 5.31
C VAL A 166 24.08 -13.46 6.61
N ASN A 167 22.77 -13.67 6.52
CA ASN A 167 21.97 -14.00 7.70
C ASN A 167 22.21 -15.47 8.09
N GLU A 168 23.17 -15.69 8.99
CA GLU A 168 23.60 -17.03 9.43
C GLU A 168 22.43 -17.88 9.95
N LYS A 169 21.50 -17.30 10.71
CA LYS A 169 20.33 -18.01 11.23
C LYS A 169 19.42 -18.50 10.11
N GLU A 170 19.22 -17.68 9.10
CA GLU A 170 18.40 -18.04 7.94
C GLU A 170 19.10 -19.07 7.06
N GLN A 171 20.43 -18.98 6.92
CA GLN A 171 21.23 -19.97 6.22
C GLN A 171 21.21 -21.34 6.91
N GLN A 172 21.30 -21.38 8.24
CA GLN A 172 21.18 -22.60 9.03
C GLN A 172 19.82 -23.27 8.83
N LEU A 173 18.73 -22.50 8.87
CA LEU A 173 17.38 -23.01 8.63
C LEU A 173 17.20 -23.57 7.21
N LEU A 174 17.73 -22.87 6.19
CA LEU A 174 17.70 -23.34 4.81
C LEU A 174 18.53 -24.63 4.63
N SER A 175 19.69 -24.72 5.28
CA SER A 175 20.52 -25.94 5.23
C SER A 175 19.88 -27.13 5.93
N GLN A 176 19.17 -26.92 7.05
CA GLN A 176 18.46 -27.98 7.77
C GLN A 176 17.22 -28.46 7.03
N GLY A 177 16.48 -27.55 6.36
CA GLY A 177 15.35 -27.89 5.52
C GLY A 177 15.73 -28.63 4.23
N ALA A 178 16.97 -28.52 3.76
CA ALA A 178 17.48 -29.27 2.61
C ALA A 178 17.97 -30.69 2.98
N THR A 179 18.13 -30.99 4.27
CA THR A 179 18.55 -32.31 4.77
C THR A 179 17.38 -33.19 5.25
N ALA A 180 16.15 -32.69 5.18
CA ALA A 180 14.91 -33.40 5.54
C ALA A 180 14.08 -33.70 4.29
#